data_AF-A0A967NYL5-F1
#
_entry.id   AF-A0A967NYL5-F1
#
_cell.length_a   1.000
_cell.length_b   1.000
_cell.length_c   1.000
_cell.angle_alpha   90.00
_cell.angle_beta   90.00
_cell.angle_gamma   90.00
#
_symmetry.space_group_name_H-M   'P 1'
#
loop_
_entity.id
_entity.type
_entity.pdbx_description
1 polymer ?
#
loop_
_entity_poly.entity_id
_entity_poly.type
_entity_poly.pdbx_seq_one_letter_code
_entity_poly.pdbx_strand_id
1 'polypeptide(L)'
;GTFWSWVGFFSLFSGTLFGLLSDKMGRKGGLMAVYGVQTLAYLLAGLGLGSAALFGSVFFYGIAVFAIPAIMAAAVGDYLGKARAAAAFSIITFCFAIGQTVGPAIAGMIAETTGTFTGSYLGSAVLTAFALLCAWFLPSPQKDAS
;
A
#
# COMPACT_ATOMS: atom_id res chain seq x y z
N GLY A 1 13.97 12.44 -14.84
CA GLY A 1 12.84 13.39 -14.82
C GLY A 1 11.53 12.68 -15.14
N THR A 2 11.38 12.21 -16.37
CA THR A 2 10.14 11.63 -16.92
C THR A 2 9.56 10.46 -16.12
N PHE A 3 10.40 9.61 -15.53
CA PHE A 3 9.99 8.44 -14.76
C PHE A 3 9.16 8.77 -13.51
N TRP A 4 9.63 9.72 -12.70
CA TRP A 4 8.93 10.18 -11.49
C TRP A 4 7.67 10.98 -11.82
N SER A 5 7.64 11.67 -12.97
CA SER A 5 6.46 12.38 -13.47
C SER A 5 5.29 11.43 -13.75
N TRP A 6 5.54 10.25 -14.34
CA TRP A 6 4.50 9.24 -14.59
C TRP A 6 3.95 8.66 -13.28
N VAL A 7 4.81 8.38 -12.30
CA VAL A 7 4.37 7.92 -10.97
C VAL A 7 3.44 8.94 -10.33
N GLY A 8 3.81 10.22 -10.33
CA GLY A 8 2.98 11.30 -9.80
C GLY A 8 1.65 11.46 -10.54
N PHE A 9 1.65 11.31 -11.87
CA PHE A 9 0.43 11.38 -12.68
C PHE A 9 -0.56 10.26 -12.35
N PHE A 10 -0.11 9.00 -12.30
CA PHE A 10 -0.99 7.87 -11.96
C PHE A 10 -1.46 7.89 -10.50
N SER A 11 -0.61 8.41 -9.61
CA SER A 11 -0.89 8.59 -8.19
C SER A 11 -2.10 9.48 -7.91
N LEU A 12 -2.35 10.52 -8.72
CA LEU A 12 -3.51 11.40 -8.58
C LEU A 12 -4.85 10.65 -8.67
N PHE A 13 -4.89 9.59 -9.48
CA PHE A 13 -6.10 8.79 -9.69
C PHE A 13 -6.19 7.58 -8.75
N SER A 14 -5.10 7.20 -8.07
CA SER A 14 -5.06 6.04 -7.17
C SER A 14 -6.03 6.17 -5.99
N GLY A 15 -6.02 7.33 -5.33
CA GLY A 15 -6.85 7.58 -4.15
C GLY A 15 -8.33 7.59 -4.47
N THR A 16 -8.70 8.15 -5.63
CA THR A 16 -10.10 8.23 -6.09
C THR A 16 -10.59 6.88 -6.64
N LEU A 17 -9.81 6.18 -7.47
CA LEU A 17 -10.22 4.87 -8.00
C LEU A 17 -10.44 3.84 -6.89
N PHE A 18 -9.44 3.65 -6.04
CA PHE A 18 -9.52 2.64 -4.98
C PHE A 18 -10.36 3.09 -3.80
N GLY A 19 -10.50 4.40 -3.57
CA GLY A 19 -11.48 4.95 -2.63
C GLY A 19 -12.91 4.58 -3.04
N LEU A 20 -13.29 4.87 -4.30
CA LEU A 20 -14.60 4.51 -4.85
C LEU A 20 -14.83 3.00 -4.92
N LEU A 21 -13.78 2.24 -5.24
CA LEU A 21 -13.84 0.77 -5.25
C LEU A 21 -14.03 0.22 -3.83
N SER A 22 -13.34 0.79 -2.84
CA SER A 22 -13.47 0.46 -1.43
C SER A 22 -14.84 0.82 -0.87
N ASP A 23 -15.44 1.93 -1.32
CA ASP A 23 -16.81 2.31 -0.95
C ASP A 23 -17.84 1.27 -1.44
N LYS A 24 -17.62 0.66 -2.62
CA LYS A 24 -18.52 -0.38 -3.17
C LYS A 24 -18.26 -1.79 -2.63
N MET A 25 -17.00 -2.16 -2.45
CA MET A 25 -16.58 -3.50 -2.01
C MET A 25 -16.47 -3.63 -0.49
N GLY A 26 -16.58 -2.52 0.24
CA GLY A 26 -16.31 -2.41 1.66
C GLY A 26 -14.83 -2.16 1.97
N ARG A 27 -14.57 -1.51 3.12
CA ARG A 27 -13.23 -1.09 3.56
C ARG A 27 -12.22 -2.22 3.57
N LYS A 28 -12.64 -3.40 4.03
CA LYS A 28 -11.85 -4.63 4.02
C LYS A 28 -11.41 -5.01 2.60
N GLY A 29 -12.36 -5.07 1.66
CA GLY A 29 -12.09 -5.42 0.26
C GLY A 29 -11.16 -4.41 -0.41
N GLY A 30 -11.35 -3.12 -0.13
CA GLY A 30 -10.46 -2.06 -0.59
C GLY A 30 -9.01 -2.24 -0.12
N LEU A 31 -8.80 -2.47 1.18
CA LEU A 31 -7.45 -2.70 1.72
C LEU A 31 -6.81 -3.96 1.12
N MET A 32 -7.55 -5.07 1.04
CA MET A 32 -7.05 -6.31 0.44
C MET A 32 -6.63 -6.12 -1.03
N ALA A 33 -7.43 -5.40 -1.82
CA ALA A 33 -7.12 -5.12 -3.22
C ALA A 33 -5.84 -4.28 -3.35
N VAL A 34 -5.72 -3.21 -2.55
CA VAL A 34 -4.55 -2.33 -2.61
C VAL A 34 -3.28 -3.04 -2.15
N TYR A 35 -3.33 -3.80 -1.06
CA TYR A 35 -2.17 -4.61 -0.64
C TYR A 35 -1.81 -5.67 -1.68
N GLY A 36 -2.79 -6.28 -2.35
CA GLY A 36 -2.54 -7.26 -3.40
C GLY A 36 -1.84 -6.66 -4.62
N VAL A 37 -2.29 -5.48 -5.05
CA VAL A 37 -1.62 -4.72 -6.12
C VAL A 37 -0.20 -4.34 -5.72
N GLN A 38 0.02 -3.94 -4.47
CA GLN A 38 1.34 -3.59 -3.97
C GLN A 38 2.28 -4.81 -3.88
N THR A 39 1.78 -5.97 -3.44
CA THR A 39 2.51 -7.23 -3.47
C THR A 39 2.93 -7.60 -4.89
N LEU A 40 2.01 -7.48 -5.86
CA LEU A 40 2.34 -7.74 -7.27
C LEU A 40 3.40 -6.76 -7.78
N ALA A 41 3.27 -5.47 -7.46
CA ALA A 41 4.26 -4.46 -7.83
C ALA A 41 5.67 -4.82 -7.31
N TYR A 42 5.78 -5.18 -6.02
CA TYR A 42 7.06 -5.53 -5.41
C TYR A 42 7.62 -6.86 -5.92
N LEU A 43 6.77 -7.85 -6.21
CA LEU A 43 7.20 -9.09 -6.86
C LEU A 43 7.78 -8.81 -8.25
N LEU A 44 7.11 -8.00 -9.06
CA LEU A 44 7.61 -7.65 -10.40
C LEU A 44 8.96 -6.93 -10.35
N ALA A 45 9.19 -6.07 -9.35
CA ALA A 45 10.47 -5.42 -9.13
C ALA A 45 11.55 -6.39 -8.62
N GLY A 46 11.20 -7.29 -7.71
CA GLY A 46 12.12 -8.25 -7.11
C GLY A 46 12.51 -9.41 -8.02
N LEU A 47 11.64 -9.84 -8.94
CA LEU A 47 11.92 -10.98 -9.82
C LEU A 47 12.95 -10.67 -10.93
N GLY A 48 13.32 -9.40 -11.12
CA GLY A 48 14.38 -9.02 -12.05
C GLY A 48 14.10 -9.36 -13.52
N LEU A 49 12.82 -9.47 -13.92
CA LEU A 49 12.37 -9.93 -15.25
C LEU A 49 12.62 -8.90 -16.38
N GLY A 50 13.53 -7.95 -16.19
CA GLY A 50 13.88 -6.91 -17.15
C GLY A 50 13.10 -5.60 -16.99
N SER A 51 13.37 -4.65 -17.89
CA SER A 51 12.85 -3.28 -17.83
C SER A 51 11.32 -3.20 -17.94
N ALA A 52 10.69 -4.06 -18.74
CA ALA A 52 9.24 -4.10 -18.89
C ALA A 52 8.52 -4.45 -17.56
N ALA A 53 9.06 -5.41 -16.80
CA ALA A 53 8.51 -5.77 -15.48
C ALA A 53 8.68 -4.63 -14.47
N LEU A 54 9.79 -3.89 -14.53
CA LEU A 54 9.99 -2.70 -13.71
C LEU A 54 8.99 -1.58 -14.06
N PHE A 55 8.72 -1.32 -15.34
CA PHE A 55 7.68 -0.36 -15.73
C PHE A 55 6.29 -0.79 -15.24
N GLY A 56 5.97 -2.09 -15.34
CA GLY A 56 4.74 -2.65 -14.79
C GLY A 56 4.65 -2.47 -13.27
N SER A 57 5.73 -2.77 -12.54
CA SER A 57 5.82 -2.55 -11.09
C SER A 57 5.51 -1.11 -10.71
N VAL A 58 6.13 -0.15 -11.41
CA VAL A 58 5.97 1.29 -11.17
C VAL A 58 4.54 1.74 -11.43
N PHE A 59 3.92 1.23 -12.49
CA PHE A 59 2.52 1.49 -12.80
C PHE A 59 1.61 0.99 -11.67
N PHE A 60 1.74 -0.28 -11.27
CA PHE A 60 0.94 -0.88 -10.19
C PHE A 60 1.16 -0.18 -8.85
N TYR A 61 2.40 0.17 -8.53
CA TYR A 61 2.72 0.92 -7.32
C TYR A 61 2.09 2.31 -7.34
N GLY A 62 2.22 3.04 -8.45
CA GLY A 62 1.67 4.39 -8.61
C GLY A 62 0.15 4.43 -8.47
N ILE A 63 -0.58 3.44 -9.00
CA ILE A 63 -2.05 3.37 -8.86
C ILE A 63 -2.51 2.91 -7.47
N ALA A 64 -1.62 2.47 -6.59
CA ALA A 64 -1.96 1.93 -5.26
C ALA A 64 -1.48 2.81 -4.09
N VAL A 65 -0.44 3.62 -4.29
CA VAL A 65 0.29 4.27 -3.19
C VAL A 65 -0.56 5.24 -2.37
N PHE A 66 -1.43 6.06 -2.98
CA PHE A 66 -2.32 6.96 -2.22
C PHE A 66 -3.66 6.33 -1.83
N ALA A 67 -3.93 5.10 -2.24
CA ALA A 67 -5.15 4.41 -1.87
C ALA A 67 -5.13 3.92 -0.41
N ILE A 68 -3.97 3.48 0.10
CA ILE A 68 -3.86 2.97 1.48
C ILE A 68 -4.25 4.02 2.53
N PRO A 69 -3.68 5.23 2.55
CA PRO A 69 -4.01 6.21 3.58
C PRO A 69 -5.47 6.67 3.48
N ALA A 70 -6.00 6.81 2.27
CA ALA A 70 -7.38 7.19 2.02
C ALA A 70 -8.37 6.13 2.56
N ILE A 71 -8.16 4.86 2.23
CA ILE A 71 -9.01 3.77 2.71
C ILE A 71 -8.84 3.57 4.22
N MET A 72 -7.62 3.69 4.76
CA MET A 72 -7.37 3.59 6.20
C MET A 72 -8.08 4.70 6.99
N ALA A 73 -8.02 5.94 6.51
CA ALA A 73 -8.73 7.07 7.14
C ALA A 73 -10.24 6.81 7.21
N ALA A 74 -10.83 6.33 6.11
CA ALA A 74 -12.24 5.97 6.07
C ALA A 74 -12.56 4.77 6.98
N ALA A 75 -11.74 3.70 6.94
CA ALA A 75 -11.92 2.51 7.75
C ALA A 75 -11.85 2.79 9.26
N VAL A 76 -10.92 3.63 9.69
CA VAL A 76 -10.79 4.05 11.09
C VAL A 76 -12.03 4.82 11.56
N GLY A 77 -12.61 5.67 10.70
CA GLY A 77 -13.88 6.34 10.95
C GLY A 77 -15.04 5.35 11.11
N ASP A 78 -15.12 4.36 10.22
CA ASP A 78 -16.18 3.36 10.20
C ASP A 78 -16.10 2.39 11.40
N TYR A 79 -14.90 1.95 11.81
CA TYR A 79 -14.74 0.98 12.91
C TYR A 79 -14.76 1.60 14.31
N LEU A 80 -14.19 2.80 14.49
CA LEU A 80 -13.96 3.39 15.81
C LEU A 80 -14.87 4.59 16.11
N GLY A 81 -15.64 5.03 15.11
CA GLY A 81 -16.47 6.22 15.18
C GLY A 81 -15.67 7.52 15.11
N LYS A 82 -16.33 8.59 14.64
CA LYS A 82 -15.70 9.90 14.37
C LYS A 82 -14.91 10.47 15.55
N ALA A 83 -15.37 10.25 16.78
CA ALA A 83 -14.73 10.78 17.99
C ALA A 83 -13.32 10.21 18.25
N ARG A 84 -13.06 8.95 17.86
CA ARG A 84 -11.76 8.29 18.07
C ARG A 84 -10.92 8.20 16.80
N ALA A 85 -11.51 8.54 15.65
CA ALA A 85 -10.87 8.37 14.35
C ALA A 85 -9.55 9.15 14.21
N ALA A 86 -9.52 10.41 14.64
CA ALA A 86 -8.30 11.23 14.56
C ALA A 86 -7.15 10.67 15.40
N ALA A 87 -7.43 10.18 16.61
CA ALA A 87 -6.43 9.60 17.50
C ALA A 87 -5.92 8.24 16.98
N ALA A 88 -6.79 7.41 16.43
CA ALA A 88 -6.36 6.15 15.82
C ALA A 88 -5.55 6.39 14.53
N PHE A 89 -5.95 7.34 13.70
CA PHE A 89 -5.23 7.67 12.47
C PHE A 89 -3.86 8.32 12.76
N SER A 90 -3.71 9.07 13.85
CA SER A 90 -2.40 9.61 14.26
C SER A 90 -1.44 8.50 14.69
N ILE A 91 -1.91 7.47 15.39
CA ILE A 91 -1.10 6.27 15.72
C ILE A 91 -0.64 5.57 14.44
N ILE A 92 -1.54 5.36 13.47
CA ILE A 92 -1.18 4.76 12.16
C ILE A 92 -0.11 5.60 11.45
N THR A 93 -0.30 6.92 11.43
CA THR A 93 0.64 7.86 10.79
C THR A 93 2.01 7.81 11.48
N PHE A 94 2.03 7.72 12.81
CA PHE A 94 3.27 7.58 13.57
C PHE A 94 4.01 6.27 13.24
N CYS A 95 3.30 5.14 13.19
CA CYS A 95 3.87 3.88 12.72
C CYS A 95 4.40 3.98 11.28
N PHE A 96 3.68 4.68 10.40
CA PHE A 96 4.11 4.91 9.03
C PHE A 96 5.40 5.73 8.95
N ALA A 97 5.53 6.77 9.79
CA ALA A 97 6.75 7.59 9.86
C ALA A 97 7.98 6.77 10.31
N ILE A 98 7.80 5.87 11.29
CA ILE A 98 8.87 4.94 11.70
C ILE A 98 9.27 4.05 10.51
N GLY A 99 8.28 3.47 9.81
CA GLY A 99 8.53 2.64 8.63
C GLY A 99 9.27 3.38 7.52
N GLN A 100 8.88 4.63 7.22
CA GLN A 100 9.55 5.47 6.22
C GLN A 100 10.97 5.88 6.63
N THR A 101 11.25 5.96 7.93
CA THR A 101 12.58 6.30 8.44
C THR A 101 13.52 5.10 8.40
N VAL A 102 13.05 3.94 8.86
CA VAL A 102 13.88 2.73 9.01
C VAL A 102 13.95 1.93 7.70
N GLY A 103 12.88 1.93 6.90
CA GLY A 103 12.76 1.14 5.68
C GLY A 103 13.88 1.37 4.67
N PRO A 104 14.18 2.63 4.26
CA PRO A 104 15.26 2.91 3.32
C PRO A 104 16.64 2.50 3.86
N ALA A 105 16.88 2.66 5.17
CA ALA A 105 18.15 2.26 5.78
C ALA A 105 18.35 0.74 5.70
N ILE A 106 17.34 -0.05 6.09
CA ILE A 106 17.40 -1.53 5.98
C ILE A 106 17.52 -1.96 4.51
N ALA A 107 16.73 -1.35 3.62
CA ALA A 107 16.76 -1.67 2.19
C ALA A 107 18.12 -1.36 1.56
N GLY A 108 18.79 -0.28 2.00
CA GLY A 108 20.13 0.09 1.60
C GLY A 108 21.18 -0.91 2.09
N MET A 109 21.16 -1.30 3.37
CA MET A 109 22.08 -2.30 3.91
C MET A 109 21.97 -3.66 3.20
N ILE A 110 20.75 -4.09 2.87
CA ILE A 110 20.52 -5.30 2.07
C ILE A 110 21.12 -5.14 0.66
N ALA A 111 20.94 -3.97 0.04
CA ALA A 111 21.48 -3.70 -1.29
C ALA A 111 23.02 -3.62 -1.30
N GLU A 112 23.64 -3.07 -0.26
CA GLU A 112 25.10 -3.01 -0.12
C GLU A 112 25.73 -4.41 -0.03
N THR A 113 25.08 -5.33 0.68
CA THR A 113 25.59 -6.71 0.85
C THR A 113 25.33 -7.61 -0.37
N THR A 114 24.21 -7.41 -1.05
CA THR A 114 23.80 -8.25 -2.20
C THR A 114 24.11 -7.65 -3.57
N GLY A 115 24.54 -6.39 -3.61
CA GLY A 115 24.82 -5.64 -4.85
C GLY A 115 23.57 -5.21 -5.64
N THR A 116 22.36 -5.54 -5.18
CA THR A 116 21.10 -5.22 -5.88
C THR A 116 19.95 -4.95 -4.91
N PHE A 117 18.88 -4.26 -5.35
CA PHE A 117 17.68 -4.04 -4.54
C PHE A 117 16.68 -5.21 -4.55
N THR A 118 16.99 -6.31 -5.24
CA THR A 118 16.11 -7.47 -5.39
C THR A 118 15.65 -8.02 -4.04
N GLY A 119 16.58 -8.21 -3.09
CA GLY A 119 16.24 -8.71 -1.75
C GLY A 119 15.30 -7.76 -0.99
N SER A 120 15.52 -6.46 -1.13
CA SER A 120 14.68 -5.43 -0.52
C SER A 120 13.26 -5.43 -1.09
N TYR A 121 13.12 -5.55 -2.43
CA TYR A 121 11.81 -5.63 -3.09
C TYR A 121 11.05 -6.90 -2.71
N LEU A 122 11.71 -8.06 -2.69
CA LEU A 122 11.07 -9.31 -2.25
C LEU A 122 10.65 -9.26 -0.78
N GLY A 123 11.46 -8.65 0.09
CA GLY A 123 11.08 -8.38 1.48
C GLY A 123 9.83 -7.51 1.58
N SER A 124 9.73 -6.44 0.80
CA SER A 124 8.52 -5.61 0.72
C SER A 124 7.31 -6.37 0.18
N ALA A 125 7.50 -7.29 -0.78
CA ALA A 125 6.43 -8.16 -1.27
C ALA A 125 5.88 -9.07 -0.15
N VAL A 126 6.76 -9.64 0.67
CA VAL A 126 6.34 -10.46 1.83
C VAL A 126 5.58 -9.63 2.86
N LEU A 127 6.07 -8.43 3.19
CA LEU A 127 5.41 -7.54 4.15
C LEU A 127 4.01 -7.11 3.69
N THR A 128 3.86 -6.78 2.40
CA THR A 128 2.55 -6.41 1.83
C THR A 128 1.60 -7.61 1.71
N ALA A 129 2.12 -8.81 1.42
CA ALA A 129 1.32 -10.03 1.44
C ALA A 129 0.84 -10.35 2.86
N PHE A 130 1.69 -10.16 3.86
CA PHE A 130 1.29 -10.28 5.26
C PHE A 130 0.22 -9.25 5.64
N ALA A 131 0.36 -7.99 5.20
CA ALA A 131 -0.66 -6.97 5.42
C ALA A 131 -1.99 -7.31 4.73
N LEU A 132 -1.96 -7.92 3.54
CA LEU A 132 -3.15 -8.45 2.88
C LEU A 132 -3.83 -9.53 3.74
N LEU A 133 -3.05 -10.48 4.28
CA LEU A 133 -3.58 -11.52 5.17
C LEU A 133 -4.17 -10.90 6.44
N CYS A 134 -3.50 -9.93 7.06
CA CYS A 134 -4.06 -9.19 8.21
C CYS A 134 -5.36 -8.46 7.84
N ALA A 135 -5.42 -7.81 6.68
CA ALA A 135 -6.62 -7.14 6.20
C ALA A 135 -7.76 -8.16 5.96
N TRP A 136 -7.46 -9.38 5.58
CA TRP A 136 -8.45 -10.45 5.45
C TRP A 136 -9.07 -10.84 6.80
N PHE A 137 -8.36 -10.68 7.93
CA PHE A 137 -8.92 -10.88 9.26
C PHE A 137 -9.72 -9.69 9.80
N LEU A 138 -9.77 -8.56 9.09
CA LEU A 138 -10.61 -7.44 9.51
C LEU A 138 -12.10 -7.84 9.51
N PRO A 139 -12.87 -7.39 10.51
CA PRO A 139 -14.33 -7.53 10.52
C PRO A 139 -14.90 -6.89 9.25
N SER A 140 -15.94 -7.48 8.66
CA SER A 140 -16.67 -6.75 7.61
C SER A 140 -17.36 -5.54 8.26
N PRO A 141 -17.18 -4.31 7.76
CA PRO A 141 -17.94 -3.18 8.25
C PRO A 141 -19.43 -3.50 8.13
N GLN A 142 -20.17 -3.30 9.21
CA GLN A 142 -21.60 -3.57 9.28
C GLN A 142 -22.28 -2.75 8.18
N LYS A 143 -22.82 -3.43 7.16
CA LYS A 143 -23.75 -2.78 6.23
C LYS A 143 -24.95 -2.42 7.08
N ASP A 144 -25.12 -1.15 7.39
CA ASP A 144 -26.39 -0.66 7.90
C ASP A 144 -27.46 -1.14 6.92
N ALA A 145 -28.36 -1.98 7.42
CA ALA A 145 -29.50 -2.48 6.69
C ALA A 145 -30.34 -1.27 6.29
N SER A 146 -30.30 -0.93 5.01
CA SER A 146 -31.24 -0.01 4.37
C SER A 146 -32.60 -0.67 4.24
#